data_AF-A0A934GLF4-F1
#
_entry.id   AF-A0A934GLF4-F1
#
_cell.length_a   1.000
_cell.length_b   1.000
_cell.length_c   1.000
_cell.angle_alpha   90.00
_cell.angle_beta   90.00
_cell.angle_gamma   90.00
#
_symmetry.space_group_name_H-M   'P 1'
#
loop_
_entity.id
_entity.type
_entity.pdbx_description
1 polymer ?
#
loop_
_entity_poly.entity_id
_entity_poly.type
_entity_poly.pdbx_seq_one_letter_code
_entity_poly.pdbx_strand_id
1 'polypeptide(L)'
;MQNSSPQRQAENSKYSGMVRTYYMVRSVSFAALFVIIGLHIEGHGHSLPSWGMLALQCLVYPHLVYYRSRTAEDPLRAELSSALLDSLLVGIWSAALGFPTWIAFTLFIGTALNNVMNRGWRGALMALGAYCAGAVGWIVIGGFHASPETDPSVTSLCLIGLAVYVLGLGNIVFAQNSKLRATRAALRKSEEDYRLITENAGDLIAMLDADGRWVYTSPSYRRLLSEEALQGGLSALISVHPEDRDRVRSQLLKAVESGDSQEFLYRLIGADGSANEFQATVNAFEQGGVRKAVMVSIDITELRERDKTLAVQAHAFENMAEGMMIAAADGIILSVNRAFTTVTGYSKEDVLGKPEDEFRTAMQPPKFYEDIRAALKQRGYWAGTTWCRRKDQQLQRERRSISAIRDESGRITHIIHFFAIANDATS
;
A
#
# COMPACT_ATOMS: atom_id res chain seq x y z
N MET A 1 17.27 29.49 -12.86
CA MET A 1 17.43 28.03 -13.06
C MET A 1 16.17 27.36 -12.52
N GLN A 2 15.23 27.01 -13.40
CA GLN A 2 13.91 26.48 -13.02
C GLN A 2 14.02 25.03 -12.55
N ASN A 3 13.48 24.76 -11.36
CA ASN A 3 13.36 23.43 -10.76
C ASN A 3 12.41 22.60 -11.62
N SER A 4 12.96 21.73 -12.48
CA SER A 4 12.19 20.80 -13.30
C SER A 4 11.59 19.70 -12.41
N SER A 5 10.29 19.44 -12.55
CA SER A 5 9.58 18.44 -11.75
C SER A 5 10.24 17.05 -11.85
N PRO A 6 10.17 16.21 -10.79
CA PRO A 6 10.77 14.86 -10.78
C PRO A 6 10.32 13.99 -11.97
N GLN A 7 9.09 14.17 -12.44
CA GLN A 7 8.58 13.51 -13.65
C GLN A 7 9.32 13.94 -14.93
N ARG A 8 9.59 15.25 -15.11
CA ARG A 8 10.38 15.74 -16.26
C ARG A 8 11.81 15.22 -16.22
N GLN A 9 12.41 15.06 -15.04
CA GLN A 9 13.75 14.49 -14.91
C GLN A 9 13.78 12.98 -15.24
N ALA A 10 12.77 12.23 -14.80
CA ALA A 10 12.63 10.81 -15.13
C ALA A 10 12.36 10.57 -16.63
N GLU A 11 11.52 11.41 -17.24
CA GLU A 11 11.25 11.39 -18.69
C GLU A 11 12.53 11.72 -19.48
N ASN A 12 13.23 12.80 -19.13
CA ASN A 12 14.49 13.16 -19.80
C ASN A 12 15.57 12.07 -19.67
N SER A 13 15.64 11.38 -18.53
CA SER A 13 16.55 10.23 -18.34
C SER A 13 16.19 9.06 -19.27
N LYS A 14 14.89 8.75 -19.41
CA LYS A 14 14.39 7.69 -20.30
C LYS A 14 14.67 8.00 -21.78
N TYR A 15 14.43 9.24 -22.22
CA TYR A 15 14.73 9.66 -23.60
C TYR A 15 16.24 9.66 -23.89
N SER A 16 17.06 10.08 -22.93
CA SER A 16 18.53 10.02 -23.04
C SER A 16 19.07 8.60 -23.30
N GLY A 17 18.53 7.61 -22.57
CA GLY A 17 18.90 6.21 -22.75
C GLY A 17 18.51 5.63 -24.13
N MET A 18 17.35 6.03 -24.66
CA MET A 18 16.93 5.64 -26.01
C MET A 18 17.82 6.24 -27.09
N VAL A 19 18.07 7.57 -27.04
CA VAL A 19 18.93 8.26 -28.02
C VAL A 19 20.34 7.66 -28.05
N ARG A 20 20.90 7.27 -26.90
CA ARG A 20 22.21 6.60 -26.84
C ARG A 20 22.22 5.23 -27.53
N THR A 21 21.14 4.45 -27.35
CA THR A 21 20.99 3.15 -28.02
C THR A 21 20.93 3.35 -29.54
N TYR A 22 20.12 4.30 -30.02
CA TYR A 22 20.03 4.62 -31.45
C TYR A 22 21.36 5.07 -32.04
N TYR A 23 22.10 5.91 -31.31
CA TYR A 23 23.42 6.34 -31.73
C TYR A 23 24.41 5.18 -31.88
N MET A 24 24.45 4.23 -30.93
CA MET A 24 25.32 3.06 -31.06
C MET A 24 24.94 2.20 -32.26
N VAL A 25 23.64 1.91 -32.44
CA VAL A 25 23.16 1.12 -33.59
C VAL A 25 23.51 1.82 -34.90
N ARG A 26 23.28 3.14 -35.03
CA ARG A 26 23.64 3.92 -36.23
C ARG A 26 25.13 3.92 -36.47
N SER A 27 25.96 4.20 -35.46
CA SER A 27 27.41 4.31 -35.65
C SER A 27 28.02 2.98 -36.09
N VAL A 28 27.58 1.87 -35.49
CA VAL A 28 28.04 0.53 -35.86
C VAL A 28 27.56 0.15 -37.27
N SER A 29 26.29 0.41 -37.60
CA SER A 29 25.76 0.07 -38.93
C SER A 29 26.39 0.90 -40.04
N PHE A 30 26.59 2.20 -39.84
CA PHE A 30 27.25 3.06 -40.83
C PHE A 30 28.75 2.75 -40.96
N ALA A 31 29.44 2.35 -39.89
CA ALA A 31 30.82 1.85 -39.98
C ALA A 31 30.89 0.53 -40.78
N ALA A 32 29.94 -0.38 -40.61
CA ALA A 32 29.86 -1.59 -41.43
C ALA A 32 29.58 -1.26 -42.91
N LEU A 33 28.68 -0.31 -43.18
CA LEU A 33 28.39 0.18 -44.53
C LEU A 33 29.60 0.85 -45.19
N PHE A 34 30.45 1.55 -44.43
CA PHE A 34 31.70 2.12 -44.94
C PHE A 34 32.59 1.04 -45.56
N VAL A 35 32.74 -0.10 -44.88
CA VAL A 35 33.54 -1.22 -45.36
C VAL A 35 32.90 -1.87 -46.59
N ILE A 36 31.59 -2.14 -46.54
CA ILE A 36 30.85 -2.78 -47.64
C ILE A 36 30.91 -1.94 -48.92
N ILE A 37 30.56 -0.65 -48.82
CA ILE A 37 30.52 0.26 -49.95
C ILE A 37 31.94 0.59 -50.42
N GLY A 38 32.90 0.73 -49.50
CA GLY A 38 34.31 0.97 -49.81
C GLY A 38 34.91 -0.14 -50.67
N LEU A 39 34.70 -1.40 -50.29
CA LEU A 39 35.16 -2.57 -51.08
C LEU A 39 34.54 -2.59 -52.49
N HIS A 40 33.25 -2.26 -52.60
CA HIS A 40 32.59 -2.21 -53.90
C HIS A 40 33.15 -1.09 -54.78
N ILE A 41 33.35 0.10 -54.21
CA ILE A 41 33.89 1.26 -54.91
C ILE A 41 35.35 1.03 -55.35
N GLU A 42 36.16 0.38 -54.52
CA GLU A 42 37.56 0.02 -54.85
C GLU A 42 37.62 -0.86 -56.09
N GLY A 43 36.75 -1.88 -56.18
CA GLY A 43 36.67 -2.80 -57.31
C GLY A 43 36.21 -2.15 -58.62
N HIS A 44 35.50 -1.02 -58.56
CA HIS A 44 34.91 -0.34 -59.73
C HIS A 44 35.63 0.97 -60.11
N GLY A 45 36.73 1.31 -59.44
CA GLY A 45 37.61 2.41 -59.82
C GLY A 45 37.03 3.82 -59.69
N HIS A 46 36.14 4.06 -58.71
CA HIS A 46 35.60 5.43 -58.53
C HIS A 46 36.66 6.43 -58.04
N SER A 47 36.35 7.72 -58.24
CA SER A 47 37.24 8.84 -57.97
C SER A 47 37.43 9.14 -56.48
N LEU A 48 38.54 9.82 -56.13
CA LEU A 48 38.87 10.24 -54.76
C LEU A 48 37.73 11.02 -54.04
N PRO A 49 36.93 11.88 -54.70
CA PRO A 49 35.75 12.51 -54.09
C PRO A 49 34.70 11.53 -53.56
N SER A 50 34.49 10.39 -54.21
CA SER A 50 33.52 9.37 -53.76
C SER A 50 33.90 8.79 -52.40
N TRP A 51 35.20 8.55 -52.18
CA TRP A 51 35.74 8.14 -50.88
C TRP A 51 35.55 9.19 -49.79
N GLY A 52 35.77 10.47 -50.13
CA GLY A 52 35.54 11.58 -49.21
C GLY A 52 34.07 11.69 -48.77
N MET A 53 33.13 11.57 -49.72
CA MET A 53 31.69 11.54 -49.42
C MET A 53 31.29 10.32 -48.58
N LEU A 54 31.85 9.14 -48.88
CA LEU A 54 31.59 7.94 -48.10
C LEU A 54 32.08 8.08 -46.64
N ALA A 55 33.29 8.61 -46.43
CA ALA A 55 33.83 8.85 -45.11
C ALA A 55 33.01 9.88 -44.33
N LEU A 56 32.61 10.99 -44.96
CA LEU A 56 31.76 12.01 -44.35
C LEU A 56 30.41 11.42 -43.91
N GLN A 57 29.78 10.62 -44.78
CA GLN A 57 28.47 10.04 -44.51
C GLN A 57 28.49 8.89 -43.49
N CYS A 58 29.53 8.06 -43.49
CA CYS A 58 29.57 6.88 -42.62
C CYS A 58 30.30 7.12 -41.30
N LEU A 59 31.29 8.01 -41.26
CA LEU A 59 32.15 8.20 -40.09
C LEU A 59 31.88 9.53 -39.36
N VAL A 60 31.31 10.54 -40.02
CA VAL A 60 31.08 11.87 -39.40
C VAL A 60 29.60 12.11 -39.12
N TYR A 61 28.74 11.86 -40.10
CA TYR A 61 27.30 12.10 -40.01
C TYR A 61 26.60 11.46 -38.79
N PRO A 62 26.87 10.20 -38.40
CA PRO A 62 26.23 9.60 -37.21
C PRO A 62 26.48 10.39 -35.92
N HIS A 63 27.67 10.99 -35.77
CA HIS A 63 28.02 11.82 -34.61
C HIS A 63 27.33 13.18 -34.65
N LEU A 64 27.24 13.81 -35.82
CA LEU A 64 26.52 15.07 -36.01
C LEU A 64 25.04 14.91 -35.68
N VAL A 65 24.43 13.82 -36.14
CA VAL A 65 23.04 13.50 -35.83
C VAL A 65 22.85 13.30 -34.33
N TYR A 66 23.73 12.54 -33.67
CA TYR A 66 23.65 12.34 -32.23
C TYR A 66 23.75 13.66 -31.46
N TYR A 67 24.67 14.55 -31.85
CA TYR A 67 24.78 15.87 -31.27
C TYR A 67 23.47 16.66 -31.43
N ARG A 68 22.93 16.71 -32.66
CA ARG A 68 21.65 17.37 -32.96
C ARG A 68 20.49 16.81 -32.13
N SER A 69 20.36 15.49 -32.04
CA SER A 69 19.30 14.83 -31.28
C SER A 69 19.42 15.10 -29.78
N ARG A 70 20.64 15.19 -29.24
CA ARG A 70 20.87 15.47 -27.82
C ARG A 70 20.56 16.92 -27.43
N THR A 71 20.79 17.87 -28.35
CA THR A 71 20.55 19.30 -28.10
C THR A 71 19.12 19.77 -28.44
N ALA A 72 18.32 18.91 -29.08
CA ALA A 72 16.95 19.24 -29.47
C ALA A 72 16.00 19.29 -28.25
N GLU A 73 14.97 20.14 -28.34
CA GLU A 73 13.90 20.22 -27.33
C GLU A 73 13.13 18.91 -27.17
N ASP A 74 12.94 18.18 -28.29
CA ASP A 74 12.39 16.81 -28.31
C ASP A 74 13.43 15.86 -28.94
N PRO A 75 14.27 15.21 -28.11
CA PRO A 75 15.33 14.34 -28.59
C PRO A 75 14.83 13.15 -29.40
N LEU A 76 13.67 12.59 -29.03
CA LEU A 76 13.12 11.42 -29.71
C LEU A 76 12.60 11.81 -31.09
N ARG A 77 11.85 12.92 -31.21
CA ARG A 77 11.34 13.37 -32.50
C ARG A 77 12.48 13.78 -33.44
N ALA A 78 13.53 14.42 -32.92
CA ALA A 78 14.73 14.71 -33.69
C ALA A 78 15.36 13.43 -34.24
N GLU A 79 15.52 12.40 -33.40
CA GLU A 79 16.09 11.11 -33.80
C GLU A 79 15.25 10.40 -34.86
N LEU A 80 13.93 10.41 -34.71
CA LEU A 80 13.01 9.82 -35.69
C LEU A 80 12.99 10.59 -37.03
N SER A 81 13.24 11.90 -37.00
CA SER A 81 13.43 12.68 -38.24
C SER A 81 14.74 12.30 -38.94
N SER A 82 15.82 12.08 -38.17
CA SER A 82 17.10 11.62 -38.71
C SER A 82 16.98 10.23 -39.33
N ALA A 83 16.20 9.31 -38.75
CA ALA A 83 15.98 7.97 -39.32
C ALA A 83 15.29 7.99 -40.70
N LEU A 84 14.48 9.01 -41.00
CA LEU A 84 13.95 9.21 -42.36
C LEU A 84 15.00 9.81 -43.29
N LEU A 85 15.80 10.76 -42.80
CA LEU A 85 16.92 11.31 -43.56
C LEU A 85 17.92 10.21 -43.93
N ASP A 86 18.21 9.29 -43.01
CA ASP A 86 19.02 8.09 -43.26
C ASP A 86 18.45 7.29 -44.44
N SER A 87 17.13 7.09 -44.48
CA SER A 87 16.45 6.36 -45.56
C SER A 87 16.61 7.05 -46.91
N LEU A 88 16.53 8.39 -46.93
CA LEU A 88 16.74 9.20 -48.13
C LEU A 88 18.18 9.14 -48.62
N LEU A 89 19.15 9.35 -47.73
CA LEU A 89 20.59 9.32 -48.05
C LEU A 89 21.01 7.94 -48.58
N VAL A 90 20.46 6.89 -47.99
CA VAL A 90 20.68 5.52 -48.43
C VAL A 90 20.07 5.27 -49.82
N GLY A 91 18.90 5.84 -50.12
CA GLY A 91 18.33 5.82 -51.47
C GLY A 91 19.21 6.50 -52.52
N ILE A 92 19.83 7.62 -52.17
CA ILE A 92 20.83 8.31 -53.03
C ILE A 92 22.01 7.39 -53.29
N TRP A 93 22.59 6.76 -52.26
CA TRP A 93 23.72 5.84 -52.42
C TRP A 93 23.37 4.63 -53.28
N SER A 94 22.21 4.02 -53.09
CA SER A 94 21.76 2.91 -53.94
C SER A 94 21.71 3.30 -55.41
N ALA A 95 21.19 4.49 -55.75
CA ALA A 95 21.16 4.98 -57.12
C ALA A 95 22.55 5.37 -57.64
N ALA A 96 23.39 5.99 -56.82
CA ALA A 96 24.74 6.42 -57.19
C ALA A 96 25.68 5.25 -57.51
N LEU A 97 25.48 4.11 -56.87
CA LEU A 97 26.22 2.88 -57.13
C LEU A 97 25.62 2.03 -58.27
N GLY A 98 24.52 2.47 -58.88
CA GLY A 98 23.85 1.72 -59.95
C GLY A 98 22.99 0.55 -59.45
N PHE A 99 22.42 0.65 -58.26
CA PHE A 99 21.60 -0.39 -57.61
C PHE A 99 22.26 -1.78 -57.53
N PRO A 100 23.47 -1.93 -56.94
CA PRO A 100 24.07 -3.24 -56.73
C PRO A 100 23.17 -4.06 -55.81
N THR A 101 22.75 -5.24 -56.26
CA THR A 101 21.60 -5.96 -55.69
C THR A 101 21.67 -6.12 -54.17
N TRP A 102 22.79 -6.67 -53.67
CA TRP A 102 22.96 -6.95 -52.25
C TRP A 102 23.24 -5.72 -51.40
N ILE A 103 23.89 -4.69 -51.96
CA ILE A 103 24.13 -3.43 -51.26
C ILE A 103 22.81 -2.69 -51.10
N ALA A 104 22.06 -2.49 -52.19
CA ALA A 104 20.77 -1.81 -52.18
C ALA A 104 19.76 -2.51 -51.26
N PHE A 105 19.73 -3.85 -51.26
CA PHE A 105 18.89 -4.62 -50.35
C PHE A 105 19.26 -4.42 -48.88
N THR A 106 20.55 -4.52 -48.53
CA THR A 106 21.03 -4.33 -47.15
C THR A 106 20.72 -2.93 -46.63
N LEU A 107 20.96 -1.94 -47.48
CA LEU A 107 20.67 -0.53 -47.26
C LEU A 107 19.17 -0.26 -46.98
N PHE A 108 18.30 -0.79 -47.84
CA PHE A 108 16.86 -0.63 -47.68
C PHE A 108 16.32 -1.35 -46.45
N ILE A 109 16.66 -2.64 -46.27
CA ILE A 109 16.18 -3.42 -45.12
C ILE A 109 16.69 -2.83 -43.80
N GLY A 110 17.94 -2.37 -43.75
CA GLY A 110 18.51 -1.74 -42.55
C GLY A 110 17.73 -0.50 -42.10
N THR A 111 17.40 0.39 -43.04
CA THR A 111 16.65 1.62 -42.77
C THR A 111 15.16 1.35 -42.52
N ALA A 112 14.55 0.41 -43.25
CA ALA A 112 13.16 0.01 -43.05
C ALA A 112 12.96 -0.62 -41.66
N LEU A 113 13.80 -1.56 -41.24
CA LEU A 113 13.74 -2.19 -39.91
C LEU A 113 13.86 -1.16 -38.79
N ASN A 114 14.81 -0.24 -38.91
CA ASN A 114 15.00 0.82 -37.92
C ASN A 114 13.73 1.71 -37.78
N ASN A 115 13.09 2.04 -38.90
CA ASN A 115 11.85 2.83 -38.89
C ASN A 115 10.65 2.04 -38.37
N VAL A 116 10.55 0.73 -38.67
CA VAL A 116 9.49 -0.14 -38.16
C VAL A 116 9.56 -0.27 -36.65
N MET A 117 10.76 -0.45 -36.11
CA MET A 117 10.96 -0.55 -34.66
C MET A 117 10.36 0.65 -33.91
N ASN A 118 10.38 1.83 -34.53
CA ASN A 118 10.03 3.07 -33.86
C ASN A 118 8.65 3.62 -34.20
N ARG A 119 8.14 3.32 -35.41
CA ARG A 119 6.88 3.87 -35.93
C ARG A 119 5.92 2.78 -36.45
N GLY A 120 6.25 1.51 -36.23
CA GLY A 120 5.51 0.36 -36.76
C GLY A 120 5.49 0.35 -38.29
N TRP A 121 4.47 -0.28 -38.86
CA TRP A 121 4.31 -0.40 -40.32
C TRP A 121 4.24 0.94 -41.07
N ARG A 122 3.73 2.00 -40.44
CA ARG A 122 3.77 3.35 -41.02
C ARG A 122 5.20 3.84 -41.22
N GLY A 123 6.10 3.48 -40.29
CA GLY A 123 7.53 3.74 -40.42
C GLY A 123 8.14 3.12 -41.66
N ALA A 124 7.84 1.85 -41.95
CA ALA A 124 8.30 1.19 -43.18
C ALA A 124 7.85 1.93 -44.44
N LEU A 125 6.58 2.33 -44.51
CA LEU A 125 6.05 3.06 -45.67
C LEU A 125 6.74 4.42 -45.85
N MET A 126 6.98 5.15 -44.76
CA MET A 126 7.71 6.41 -44.82
C MET A 126 9.18 6.21 -45.22
N ALA A 127 9.84 5.16 -44.72
CA ALA A 127 11.21 4.83 -45.09
C ALA A 127 11.31 4.46 -46.58
N LEU A 128 10.35 3.66 -47.08
CA LEU A 128 10.23 3.35 -48.51
C LEU A 128 10.03 4.61 -49.35
N GLY A 129 9.12 5.50 -48.95
CA GLY A 129 8.91 6.77 -49.64
C GLY A 129 10.17 7.64 -49.66
N ALA A 130 10.87 7.76 -48.53
CA ALA A 130 12.10 8.52 -48.41
C ALA A 130 13.24 7.91 -49.25
N TYR A 131 13.39 6.59 -49.22
CA TYR A 131 14.36 5.85 -50.04
C TYR A 131 14.12 6.07 -51.54
N CYS A 132 12.87 5.90 -51.99
CA CYS A 132 12.50 6.16 -53.38
C CYS A 132 12.75 7.63 -53.77
N ALA A 133 12.41 8.58 -52.90
CA ALA A 133 12.66 10.00 -53.15
C ALA A 133 14.16 10.32 -53.32
N GLY A 134 15.02 9.73 -52.46
CA GLY A 134 16.47 9.86 -52.59
C GLY A 134 17.01 9.26 -53.89
N ALA A 135 16.56 8.06 -54.24
CA ALA A 135 16.95 7.38 -55.47
C ALA A 135 16.53 8.17 -56.73
N VAL A 136 15.27 8.61 -56.78
CA VAL A 136 14.74 9.44 -57.88
C VAL A 136 15.50 10.77 -57.98
N GLY A 137 15.76 11.42 -56.84
CA GLY A 137 16.53 12.66 -56.81
C GLY A 137 17.92 12.53 -57.43
N TRP A 138 18.60 11.41 -57.17
CA TRP A 138 19.89 11.13 -57.81
C TRP A 138 19.76 10.82 -59.30
N ILE A 139 18.77 10.00 -59.70
CA ILE A 139 18.54 9.64 -61.11
C ILE A 139 18.29 10.88 -61.98
N VAL A 140 17.58 11.88 -61.45
CA VAL A 140 17.32 13.14 -62.16
C VAL A 140 18.61 13.95 -62.41
N ILE A 141 19.59 13.86 -61.50
CA ILE A 141 20.84 14.64 -61.58
C ILE A 141 21.94 13.88 -62.34
N GLY A 142 22.16 12.61 -62.00
CA GLY A 142 23.25 11.76 -62.49
C GLY A 142 22.88 10.82 -63.63
N GLY A 143 21.60 10.79 -64.04
CA GLY A 143 21.09 9.83 -65.01
C GLY A 143 20.84 8.44 -64.41
N PHE A 144 20.11 7.60 -65.15
CA PHE A 144 19.81 6.23 -64.74
C PHE A 144 20.90 5.26 -65.25
N HIS A 145 21.56 4.58 -64.32
CA HIS A 145 22.53 3.53 -64.60
C HIS A 145 22.23 2.35 -63.66
N ALA A 146 22.27 1.13 -64.19
CA ALA A 146 22.00 -0.08 -63.41
C ALA A 146 23.13 -1.10 -63.63
N SER A 147 23.84 -1.41 -62.55
CA SER A 147 24.91 -2.39 -62.43
C SER A 147 24.59 -3.29 -61.23
N PRO A 148 23.70 -4.28 -61.39
CA PRO A 148 23.20 -5.11 -60.29
C PRO A 148 24.24 -6.08 -59.73
N GLU A 149 25.38 -6.22 -60.40
CA GLU A 149 26.46 -7.14 -60.06
C GLU A 149 27.20 -6.71 -58.78
N THR A 150 27.59 -7.69 -57.98
CA THR A 150 28.32 -7.49 -56.73
C THR A 150 29.34 -8.58 -56.57
N ASP A 151 30.57 -8.23 -56.21
CA ASP A 151 31.63 -9.21 -55.97
C ASP A 151 31.23 -10.21 -54.87
N PRO A 152 31.74 -11.46 -54.92
CA PRO A 152 31.42 -12.47 -53.92
C PRO A 152 31.78 -12.07 -52.48
N SER A 153 32.87 -11.32 -52.31
CA SER A 153 33.32 -10.79 -51.01
C SER A 153 32.32 -9.78 -50.45
N VAL A 154 31.88 -8.81 -51.27
CA VAL A 154 30.89 -7.79 -50.92
C VAL A 154 29.55 -8.44 -50.60
N THR A 155 29.12 -9.40 -51.42
CA THR A 155 27.88 -10.18 -51.20
C THR A 155 27.89 -10.88 -49.84
N SER A 156 29.00 -11.58 -49.53
CA SER A 156 29.15 -12.28 -48.26
C SER A 156 29.11 -11.32 -47.07
N LEU A 157 29.76 -10.15 -47.20
CA LEU A 157 29.77 -9.13 -46.15
C LEU A 157 28.40 -8.47 -45.94
N CYS A 158 27.64 -8.23 -47.01
CA CYS A 158 26.25 -7.78 -46.95
C CYS A 158 25.38 -8.78 -46.18
N LEU A 159 25.46 -10.07 -46.51
CA LEU A 159 24.69 -11.12 -45.85
C LEU A 159 25.01 -11.23 -44.35
N ILE A 160 26.30 -11.28 -44.01
CA ILE A 160 26.74 -11.37 -42.60
C ILE A 160 26.37 -10.09 -41.84
N GLY A 161 26.63 -8.92 -42.43
CA GLY A 161 26.32 -7.63 -41.83
C GLY A 161 24.82 -7.46 -41.57
N LEU A 162 23.98 -7.83 -42.54
CA LEU A 162 22.53 -7.79 -42.39
C LEU A 162 22.04 -8.78 -41.32
N ALA A 163 22.59 -10.00 -41.29
CA ALA A 163 22.23 -11.00 -40.27
C ALA A 163 22.58 -10.51 -38.85
N VAL A 164 23.79 -9.98 -38.65
CA VAL A 164 24.23 -9.40 -37.38
C VAL A 164 23.34 -8.21 -36.99
N TYR A 165 22.99 -7.35 -37.96
CA TYR A 165 22.12 -6.20 -37.72
C TYR A 165 20.71 -6.61 -37.29
N VAL A 166 20.09 -7.57 -37.98
CA VAL A 166 18.75 -8.09 -37.67
C VAL A 166 18.74 -8.76 -36.29
N LEU A 167 19.73 -9.61 -35.98
CA LEU A 167 19.85 -10.26 -34.68
C LEU A 167 20.09 -9.24 -33.55
N GLY A 168 20.93 -8.24 -33.79
CA GLY A 168 21.22 -7.16 -32.85
C GLY A 168 19.98 -6.35 -32.52
N LEU A 169 19.23 -5.91 -33.54
CA LEU A 169 17.94 -5.22 -33.36
C LEU A 169 16.92 -6.10 -32.65
N GLY A 170 16.80 -7.37 -33.05
CA GLY A 170 15.91 -8.33 -32.40
C GLY A 170 16.20 -8.48 -30.90
N ASN A 171 17.49 -8.56 -30.52
CA ASN A 171 17.91 -8.65 -29.13
C ASN A 171 17.57 -7.36 -28.34
N ILE A 172 17.77 -6.18 -28.93
CA ILE A 172 17.39 -4.89 -28.31
C ILE A 172 15.89 -4.84 -28.04
N VAL A 173 15.07 -5.18 -29.04
CA VAL A 173 13.60 -5.20 -28.93
C VAL A 173 13.16 -6.24 -27.89
N PHE A 174 13.76 -7.42 -27.88
CA PHE A 174 13.47 -8.46 -26.90
C PHE A 174 13.80 -8.02 -25.47
N ALA A 175 14.96 -7.41 -25.26
CA ALA A 175 15.38 -6.90 -23.96
C ALA A 175 14.45 -5.78 -23.45
N GLN A 176 14.06 -4.85 -24.33
CA GLN A 176 13.11 -3.79 -24.00
C GLN A 176 11.73 -4.34 -23.63
N ASN A 177 11.21 -5.28 -24.44
CA ASN A 177 9.91 -5.91 -24.18
C ASN A 177 9.92 -6.75 -22.90
N SER A 178 11.00 -7.48 -22.63
CA SER A 178 11.16 -8.27 -21.41
C SER A 178 11.18 -7.36 -20.17
N LYS A 179 11.92 -6.26 -20.21
CA LYS A 179 11.93 -5.26 -19.14
C LYS A 179 10.55 -4.65 -18.91
N LEU A 180 9.84 -4.28 -19.97
CA LEU A 180 8.49 -3.72 -19.88
C LEU A 180 7.51 -4.72 -19.25
N ARG A 181 7.59 -6.01 -19.62
CA ARG A 181 6.77 -7.07 -19.03
C ARG A 181 7.08 -7.27 -17.56
N ALA A 182 8.36 -7.31 -17.19
CA ALA A 182 8.78 -7.47 -15.79
C ALA A 182 8.31 -6.29 -14.92
N THR A 183 8.45 -5.05 -15.39
CA THR A 183 7.94 -3.87 -14.66
C THR A 183 6.42 -3.89 -14.52
N ARG A 184 5.68 -4.28 -15.57
CA ARG A 184 4.22 -4.43 -15.49
C ARG A 184 3.78 -5.53 -14.53
N ALA A 185 4.47 -6.67 -14.55
CA ALA A 185 4.18 -7.78 -13.64
C ALA A 185 4.47 -7.39 -12.18
N ALA A 186 5.57 -6.70 -11.92
CA ALA A 186 5.91 -6.19 -10.59
C ALA A 186 4.89 -5.16 -10.10
N LEU A 187 4.45 -4.23 -10.96
CA LEU A 187 3.41 -3.26 -10.61
C LEU A 187 2.10 -3.97 -10.27
N ARG A 188 1.66 -4.89 -11.13
CA ARG A 188 0.43 -5.67 -10.90
C ARG A 188 0.50 -6.47 -9.60
N LYS A 189 1.62 -7.13 -9.32
CA LYS A 189 1.82 -7.85 -8.07
C LYS A 189 1.72 -6.92 -6.86
N SER A 190 2.38 -5.76 -6.91
CA SER A 190 2.29 -4.77 -5.84
C SER A 190 0.86 -4.26 -5.64
N GLU A 191 0.11 -4.00 -6.71
CA GLU A 191 -1.31 -3.60 -6.63
C GLU A 191 -2.19 -4.70 -6.02
N GLU A 192 -1.95 -5.96 -6.38
CA GLU A 192 -2.63 -7.12 -5.79
C GLU A 192 -2.30 -7.29 -4.31
N ASP A 193 -1.03 -7.16 -3.92
CA ASP A 193 -0.58 -7.22 -2.52
C ASP A 193 -1.23 -6.10 -1.68
N TYR A 194 -1.25 -4.86 -2.19
CA TYR A 194 -1.95 -3.74 -1.53
C TYR A 194 -3.45 -3.98 -1.40
N ARG A 195 -4.09 -4.51 -2.45
CA ARG A 195 -5.50 -4.86 -2.41
C ARG A 195 -5.79 -5.92 -1.35
N LEU A 196 -4.98 -6.98 -1.28
CA LEU A 196 -5.16 -8.04 -0.28
C LEU A 196 -4.96 -7.55 1.16
N ILE A 197 -3.96 -6.70 1.40
CA ILE A 197 -3.72 -6.08 2.72
C ILE A 197 -4.94 -5.24 3.12
N THR A 198 -5.44 -4.39 2.23
CA THR A 198 -6.57 -3.49 2.52
C THR A 198 -7.93 -4.21 2.59
N GLU A 199 -8.11 -5.32 1.87
CA GLU A 199 -9.33 -6.14 1.90
C GLU A 199 -9.44 -7.03 3.16
N ASN A 200 -8.30 -7.50 3.68
CA ASN A 200 -8.25 -8.37 4.86
C ASN A 200 -7.99 -7.62 6.16
N ALA A 201 -7.57 -6.35 6.12
CA ALA A 201 -7.55 -5.52 7.31
C ALA A 201 -8.97 -5.31 7.83
N GLY A 202 -9.26 -5.77 9.04
CA GLY A 202 -10.53 -5.48 9.72
C GLY A 202 -10.73 -3.98 9.96
N ASP A 203 -9.63 -3.25 10.07
CA ASP A 203 -9.61 -1.81 10.32
C ASP A 203 -10.12 -1.00 9.12
N LEU A 204 -10.77 0.12 9.44
CA LEU A 204 -11.25 1.07 8.45
C LEU A 204 -10.11 1.99 8.04
N ILE A 205 -9.66 1.91 6.78
CA ILE A 205 -8.57 2.72 6.25
C ILE A 205 -9.15 3.69 5.23
N ALA A 206 -8.92 4.97 5.43
CA ALA A 206 -9.33 6.00 4.48
C ALA A 206 -8.20 6.96 4.16
N MET A 207 -8.22 7.48 2.94
CA MET A 207 -7.45 8.64 2.55
C MET A 207 -8.40 9.80 2.33
N LEU A 208 -8.07 10.92 2.97
CA LEU A 208 -8.83 12.17 2.92
C LEU A 208 -8.02 13.25 2.22
N ASP A 209 -8.70 14.17 1.55
CA ASP A 209 -8.10 15.43 1.10
C ASP A 209 -7.96 16.44 2.25
N ALA A 210 -7.43 17.62 1.96
CA ALA A 210 -7.24 18.69 2.95
C ALA A 210 -8.56 19.18 3.57
N ASP A 211 -9.70 18.99 2.89
CA ASP A 211 -11.03 19.38 3.37
C ASP A 211 -11.75 18.24 4.11
N GLY A 212 -11.10 17.09 4.30
CA GLY A 212 -11.69 15.93 4.97
C GLY A 212 -12.69 15.16 4.11
N ARG A 213 -12.54 15.20 2.78
CA ARG A 213 -13.39 14.46 1.84
C ARG A 213 -12.74 13.14 1.42
N TRP A 214 -13.56 12.14 1.10
CA TRP A 214 -13.08 10.83 0.68
C TRP A 214 -12.27 10.91 -0.62
N VAL A 215 -11.02 10.45 -0.58
CA VAL A 215 -10.18 10.20 -1.76
C VAL A 215 -10.05 8.70 -2.02
N TYR A 216 -9.98 7.90 -0.94
CA TYR A 216 -9.98 6.45 -0.98
C TYR A 216 -10.56 5.91 0.33
N THR A 217 -11.26 4.78 0.26
CA THR A 217 -11.76 4.04 1.42
C THR A 217 -11.48 2.55 1.22
N SER A 218 -11.06 1.86 2.28
CA SER A 218 -10.87 0.42 2.25
C SER A 218 -12.22 -0.30 2.11
N PRO A 219 -12.25 -1.50 1.51
CA PRO A 219 -13.46 -2.31 1.39
C PRO A 219 -14.19 -2.56 2.72
N SER A 220 -13.49 -2.55 3.85
CA SER A 220 -14.04 -2.73 5.19
C SER A 220 -15.12 -1.68 5.54
N TYR A 221 -15.05 -0.47 4.97
CA TYR A 221 -16.11 0.54 5.14
C TYR A 221 -17.47 0.09 4.62
N ARG A 222 -17.52 -0.77 3.59
CA ARG A 222 -18.80 -1.27 3.01
C ARG A 222 -19.57 -2.19 3.95
N ARG A 223 -18.94 -2.67 5.02
CA ARG A 223 -19.63 -3.45 6.07
C ARG A 223 -20.46 -2.56 6.99
N LEU A 224 -20.14 -1.26 7.06
CA LEU A 224 -20.73 -0.32 8.00
C LEU A 224 -21.53 0.79 7.31
N LEU A 225 -21.01 1.35 6.22
CA LEU A 225 -21.58 2.51 5.53
C LEU A 225 -22.11 2.11 4.14
N SER A 226 -23.13 2.83 3.67
CA SER A 226 -23.70 2.63 2.33
C SER A 226 -22.75 3.16 1.24
N GLU A 227 -22.90 2.66 0.02
CA GLU A 227 -22.04 3.06 -1.10
C GLU A 227 -22.20 4.54 -1.46
N GLU A 228 -23.40 5.11 -1.27
CA GLU A 228 -23.66 6.53 -1.44
C GLU A 228 -22.90 7.39 -0.42
N ALA A 229 -22.76 6.93 0.82
CA ALA A 229 -22.03 7.64 1.87
C ALA A 229 -20.50 7.62 1.66
N LEU A 230 -20.01 6.65 0.87
CA LEU A 230 -18.59 6.46 0.55
C LEU A 230 -18.18 7.09 -0.78
N GLN A 231 -19.08 7.82 -1.44
CA GLN A 231 -18.79 8.44 -2.73
C GLN A 231 -17.62 9.43 -2.61
N GLY A 232 -16.65 9.30 -3.52
CA GLY A 232 -15.47 10.17 -3.57
C GLY A 232 -15.86 11.65 -3.66
N GLY A 233 -15.18 12.49 -2.87
CA GLY A 233 -15.44 13.92 -2.78
C GLY A 233 -16.54 14.33 -1.80
N LEU A 234 -17.29 13.38 -1.22
CA LEU A 234 -18.16 13.66 -0.07
C LEU A 234 -17.33 13.82 1.21
N SER A 235 -17.85 14.63 2.14
CA SER A 235 -17.22 14.83 3.45
C SER A 235 -17.38 13.60 4.32
N ALA A 236 -16.28 13.13 4.91
CA ALA A 236 -16.28 12.01 5.85
C ALA A 236 -17.10 12.29 7.12
N LEU A 237 -17.30 13.57 7.47
CA LEU A 237 -18.03 13.99 8.66
C LEU A 237 -19.53 13.68 8.60
N ILE A 238 -20.10 13.40 7.43
CA ILE A 238 -21.52 13.09 7.27
C ILE A 238 -21.89 11.82 8.07
N SER A 239 -21.04 10.79 7.97
CA SER A 239 -21.21 9.51 8.66
C SER A 239 -20.77 9.54 10.13
N VAL A 240 -20.19 10.65 10.60
CA VAL A 240 -19.81 10.83 12.01
C VAL A 240 -21.04 11.26 12.82
N HIS A 241 -21.16 10.72 14.03
CA HIS A 241 -22.23 11.07 14.96
C HIS A 241 -22.30 12.59 15.19
N PRO A 242 -23.50 13.23 15.17
CA PRO A 242 -23.65 14.68 15.21
C PRO A 242 -22.85 15.39 16.30
N GLU A 243 -22.85 14.84 17.52
CA GLU A 243 -22.11 15.39 18.68
C GLU A 243 -20.59 15.36 18.51
N ASP A 244 -20.06 14.45 17.69
CA ASP A 244 -18.63 14.27 17.50
C ASP A 244 -18.09 15.09 16.31
N ARG A 245 -18.95 15.61 15.43
CA ARG A 245 -18.56 16.23 14.14
C ARG A 245 -17.57 17.40 14.31
N ASP A 246 -17.85 18.35 15.20
CA ASP A 246 -16.98 19.52 15.39
C ASP A 246 -15.63 19.13 16.00
N ARG A 247 -15.65 18.15 16.91
CA ARG A 247 -14.44 17.61 17.54
C ARG A 247 -13.58 16.83 16.54
N VAL A 248 -14.18 15.97 15.72
CA VAL A 248 -13.46 15.24 14.66
C VAL A 248 -12.90 16.21 13.63
N ARG A 249 -13.68 17.22 13.22
CA ARG A 249 -13.23 18.25 12.27
C ARG A 249 -12.00 18.98 12.77
N SER A 250 -12.00 19.43 14.02
CA SER A 250 -10.85 20.16 14.59
C SER A 250 -9.60 19.27 14.69
N GLN A 251 -9.75 17.99 15.03
CA GLN A 251 -8.62 17.05 15.06
C GLN A 251 -8.07 16.75 13.66
N LEU A 252 -8.94 16.60 12.65
CA LEU A 252 -8.52 16.42 11.26
C LEU A 252 -7.74 17.64 10.75
N LEU A 253 -8.26 18.85 10.98
CA LEU A 253 -7.57 20.09 10.61
C LEU A 253 -6.22 20.21 11.31
N LYS A 254 -6.16 19.90 12.60
CA LYS A 254 -4.91 19.93 13.36
C LYS A 254 -3.88 18.95 12.83
N ALA A 255 -4.28 17.71 12.47
CA ALA A 255 -3.39 16.74 11.84
C ALA A 255 -2.82 17.27 10.51
N VAL A 256 -3.68 17.89 9.71
CA VAL A 256 -3.30 18.50 8.43
C VAL A 256 -2.41 19.72 8.63
N GLU A 257 -2.62 20.56 9.64
CA GLU A 257 -1.82 21.77 9.88
C GLU A 257 -0.47 21.48 10.53
N SER A 258 -0.43 20.68 11.61
CA SER A 258 0.81 20.39 12.34
C SER A 258 1.69 19.38 11.62
N GLY A 259 1.10 18.48 10.82
CA GLY A 259 1.79 17.34 10.23
C GLY A 259 2.07 16.20 11.22
N ASP A 260 1.68 16.37 12.49
CA ASP A 260 1.82 15.36 13.54
C ASP A 260 0.62 14.41 13.56
N SER A 261 0.88 13.17 13.97
CA SER A 261 -0.16 12.18 14.20
C SER A 261 -1.18 12.66 15.24
N GLN A 262 -2.47 12.60 14.91
CA GLN A 262 -3.55 12.84 15.88
C GLN A 262 -4.30 11.54 16.14
N GLU A 263 -4.60 11.28 17.41
CA GLU A 263 -5.44 10.16 17.84
C GLU A 263 -6.69 10.68 18.54
N PHE A 264 -7.85 10.12 18.18
CA PHE A 264 -9.12 10.50 18.80
C PHE A 264 -10.18 9.41 18.69
N LEU A 265 -11.12 9.42 19.63
CA LEU A 265 -12.29 8.55 19.62
C LEU A 265 -13.46 9.24 18.92
N TYR A 266 -14.27 8.51 18.18
CA TYR A 266 -15.46 9.06 17.52
C TYR A 266 -16.46 7.95 17.21
N ARG A 267 -17.72 8.33 17.01
CA ARG A 267 -18.77 7.39 16.63
C ARG A 267 -19.09 7.52 15.15
N LEU A 268 -19.19 6.38 14.47
CA LEU A 268 -19.73 6.28 13.11
C LEU A 268 -21.18 5.79 13.18
N ILE A 269 -22.04 6.43 12.39
CA ILE A 269 -23.42 6.00 12.19
C ILE A 269 -23.44 5.04 11.00
N GLY A 270 -23.76 3.78 11.27
CA GLY A 270 -23.93 2.75 10.25
C GLY A 270 -25.15 2.98 9.37
N ALA A 271 -25.22 2.27 8.25
CA ALA A 271 -26.36 2.32 7.34
C ALA A 271 -27.68 1.82 7.99
N ASP A 272 -27.56 0.98 9.02
CA ASP A 272 -28.68 0.49 9.84
C ASP A 272 -29.07 1.46 10.97
N GLY A 273 -28.36 2.57 11.13
CA GLY A 273 -28.56 3.56 12.19
C GLY A 273 -27.84 3.24 13.51
N SER A 274 -27.09 2.14 13.59
CA SER A 274 -26.24 1.84 14.75
C SER A 274 -25.12 2.88 14.91
N ALA A 275 -24.71 3.14 16.15
CA ALA A 275 -23.61 4.06 16.45
C ALA A 275 -22.44 3.29 17.05
N ASN A 276 -21.46 2.96 16.21
CA ASN A 276 -20.29 2.16 16.61
C ASN A 276 -19.14 3.08 17.02
N GLU A 277 -18.42 2.71 18.09
CA GLU A 277 -17.31 3.48 18.65
C GLU A 277 -15.99 3.09 17.98
N PHE A 278 -15.28 4.07 17.44
CA PHE A 278 -13.99 3.89 16.78
C PHE A 278 -12.88 4.70 17.44
N GLN A 279 -11.68 4.14 17.47
CA GLN A 279 -10.44 4.87 17.71
C GLN A 279 -9.76 5.13 16.37
N ALA A 280 -9.54 6.40 16.04
CA ALA A 280 -8.83 6.81 14.83
C ALA A 280 -7.42 7.30 15.13
N THR A 281 -6.49 6.93 14.26
CA THR A 281 -5.17 7.55 14.12
C THR A 281 -5.09 8.21 12.74
N VAL A 282 -4.76 9.49 12.70
CA VAL A 282 -4.69 10.29 11.48
C VAL A 282 -3.28 10.83 11.27
N ASN A 283 -2.72 10.56 10.10
CA ASN A 283 -1.40 11.04 9.69
C ASN A 283 -1.51 11.84 8.40
N ALA A 284 -1.05 13.09 8.41
CA ALA A 284 -0.99 13.93 7.22
C ALA A 284 0.32 13.75 6.46
N PHE A 285 0.26 13.86 5.14
CA PHE A 285 1.42 13.78 4.25
C PHE A 285 1.19 14.62 2.99
N GLU A 286 2.28 14.98 2.31
CA GLU A 286 2.21 15.70 1.04
C GLU A 286 2.46 14.78 -0.14
N GLN A 287 1.59 14.85 -1.14
CA GLN A 287 1.72 14.10 -2.38
C GLN A 287 1.46 15.03 -3.56
N GLY A 288 2.48 15.28 -4.38
CA GLY A 288 2.37 16.13 -5.56
C GLY A 288 2.02 17.59 -5.26
N GLY A 289 2.43 18.10 -4.09
CA GLY A 289 2.13 19.47 -3.64
C GLY A 289 0.74 19.65 -3.04
N VAL A 290 -0.05 18.57 -2.93
CA VAL A 290 -1.35 18.58 -2.24
C VAL A 290 -1.22 17.80 -0.94
N ARG A 291 -1.68 18.41 0.16
CA ARG A 291 -1.71 17.75 1.47
C ARG A 291 -2.92 16.82 1.55
N LYS A 292 -2.69 15.61 2.05
CA LYS A 292 -3.69 14.55 2.25
C LYS A 292 -3.49 13.95 3.64
N ALA A 293 -4.49 13.21 4.12
CA ALA A 293 -4.40 12.49 5.38
C ALA A 293 -4.76 11.01 5.19
N VAL A 294 -4.01 10.10 5.81
CA VAL A 294 -4.42 8.70 6.01
C VAL A 294 -5.03 8.59 7.40
N MET A 295 -6.24 8.04 7.47
CA MET A 295 -6.95 7.73 8.70
C MET A 295 -7.11 6.22 8.80
N VAL A 296 -6.68 5.65 9.92
CA VAL A 296 -6.93 4.24 10.28
C VAL A 296 -7.83 4.24 11.49
N SER A 297 -8.96 3.53 11.43
CA SER A 297 -9.96 3.49 12.49
C SER A 297 -10.22 2.06 12.90
N ILE A 298 -10.03 1.79 14.19
CA ILE A 298 -10.20 0.48 14.82
C ILE A 298 -11.53 0.50 15.57
N ASP A 299 -12.35 -0.52 15.36
CA ASP A 299 -13.61 -0.69 16.10
C ASP A 299 -13.30 -1.09 17.55
N ILE A 300 -13.80 -0.30 18.50
CA ILE A 300 -13.62 -0.54 19.93
C ILE A 300 -14.96 -0.73 20.65
N THR A 301 -16.05 -0.93 19.90
CA THR A 301 -17.41 -1.05 20.45
C THR A 301 -17.51 -2.19 21.45
N GLU A 302 -17.13 -3.41 21.07
CA GLU A 302 -17.18 -4.59 21.95
C GLU A 302 -16.26 -4.43 23.17
N LEU A 303 -15.06 -3.88 22.98
CA LEU A 303 -14.10 -3.65 24.06
C LEU A 303 -14.70 -2.70 25.10
N ARG A 304 -15.28 -1.57 24.67
CA ARG A 304 -15.88 -0.60 25.59
C ARG A 304 -17.15 -1.08 26.24
N GLU A 305 -17.97 -1.87 25.54
CA GLU A 305 -19.17 -2.47 26.14
C GLU A 305 -18.82 -3.45 27.26
N ARG A 306 -17.75 -4.24 27.08
CA ARG A 306 -17.23 -5.13 28.12
C ARG A 306 -16.72 -4.34 29.32
N ASP A 307 -15.93 -3.29 29.09
CA ASP A 307 -15.42 -2.43 30.15
C ASP A 307 -16.54 -1.71 30.92
N LYS A 308 -17.53 -1.16 30.20
CA LYS A 308 -18.72 -0.54 30.81
C LYS A 308 -19.50 -1.55 31.65
N THR A 309 -19.70 -2.77 31.14
CA THR A 309 -20.41 -3.83 31.87
C THR A 309 -19.69 -4.20 33.17
N LEU A 310 -18.37 -4.39 33.12
CA LEU A 310 -17.55 -4.67 34.30
C LEU A 310 -17.60 -3.51 35.30
N ALA A 311 -17.52 -2.26 34.82
CA ALA A 311 -17.62 -1.08 35.69
C ALA A 311 -18.97 -0.98 36.38
N VAL A 312 -20.08 -1.23 35.66
CA VAL A 312 -21.43 -1.24 36.24
C VAL A 312 -21.57 -2.35 37.28
N GLN A 313 -21.08 -3.56 37.00
CA GLN A 313 -21.10 -4.67 37.96
C GLN A 313 -20.28 -4.36 39.23
N ALA A 314 -19.09 -3.78 39.09
CA ALA A 314 -18.27 -3.35 40.22
C ALA A 314 -18.95 -2.26 41.04
N HIS A 315 -19.54 -1.26 40.38
CA HIS A 315 -20.28 -0.19 41.05
C HIS A 315 -21.53 -0.71 41.77
N ALA A 316 -22.23 -1.68 41.19
CA ALA A 316 -23.36 -2.35 41.82
C ALA A 316 -22.92 -3.12 43.07
N PHE A 317 -21.85 -3.93 42.98
CA PHE A 317 -21.27 -4.64 44.12
C PHE A 317 -20.89 -3.70 45.28
N GLU A 318 -20.17 -2.61 44.99
CA GLU A 318 -19.70 -1.67 46.01
C GLU A 318 -20.84 -0.90 46.71
N ASN A 319 -21.96 -0.63 46.03
CA ASN A 319 -23.07 0.17 46.55
C ASN A 319 -24.29 -0.64 47.02
N MET A 320 -24.19 -1.97 47.11
CA MET A 320 -25.27 -2.78 47.71
C MET A 320 -25.53 -2.37 49.17
N ALA A 321 -26.82 -2.34 49.55
CA ALA A 321 -27.25 -1.93 50.89
C ALA A 321 -26.91 -2.97 51.97
N GLU A 322 -26.90 -4.26 51.62
CA GLU A 322 -26.48 -5.34 52.50
C GLU A 322 -24.96 -5.54 52.42
N GLY A 323 -24.36 -5.89 53.56
CA GLY A 323 -22.94 -6.21 53.60
C GLY A 323 -22.67 -7.50 52.83
N MET A 324 -21.70 -7.44 51.90
CA MET A 324 -21.28 -8.58 51.10
C MET A 324 -19.79 -8.83 51.28
N MET A 325 -19.43 -10.10 51.43
CA MET A 325 -18.06 -10.60 51.46
C MET A 325 -17.94 -11.81 50.53
N ILE A 326 -16.90 -11.82 49.70
CA ILE A 326 -16.54 -12.94 48.84
C ILE A 326 -15.23 -13.53 49.36
N ALA A 327 -15.23 -14.83 49.64
CA ALA A 327 -14.08 -15.58 50.08
C ALA A 327 -13.76 -16.73 49.11
N ALA A 328 -12.50 -17.16 49.09
CA ALA A 328 -12.08 -18.38 48.42
C ALA A 328 -12.63 -19.63 49.13
N ALA A 329 -12.54 -20.78 48.46
CA ALA A 329 -13.01 -22.07 49.01
C ALA A 329 -12.35 -22.49 50.34
N ASP A 330 -11.16 -21.96 50.64
CA ASP A 330 -10.40 -22.15 51.88
C ASP A 330 -10.74 -21.11 52.97
N GLY A 331 -11.64 -20.16 52.69
CA GLY A 331 -12.09 -19.14 53.63
C GLY A 331 -11.25 -17.85 53.63
N ILE A 332 -10.30 -17.69 52.71
CA ILE A 332 -9.55 -16.43 52.57
C ILE A 332 -10.43 -15.35 51.92
N ILE A 333 -10.53 -14.17 52.54
CA ILE A 333 -11.36 -13.07 52.04
C ILE A 333 -10.71 -12.46 50.79
N LEU A 334 -11.45 -12.47 49.67
CA LEU A 334 -11.02 -11.94 48.38
C LEU A 334 -11.56 -10.54 48.10
N SER A 335 -12.79 -10.25 48.56
CA SER A 335 -13.42 -8.94 48.36
C SER A 335 -14.50 -8.67 49.40
N VAL A 336 -14.70 -7.40 49.74
CA VAL A 336 -15.80 -6.91 50.57
C VAL A 336 -16.36 -5.63 49.95
N ASN A 337 -17.67 -5.40 50.09
CA ASN A 337 -18.30 -4.16 49.62
C ASN A 337 -18.29 -3.07 50.72
N ARG A 338 -18.72 -1.85 50.36
CA ARG A 338 -18.82 -0.74 51.33
C ARG A 338 -19.73 -1.05 52.52
N ALA A 339 -20.86 -1.71 52.31
CA ALA A 339 -21.79 -2.04 53.40
C ALA A 339 -21.18 -3.01 54.43
N PHE A 340 -20.27 -3.91 54.02
CA PHE A 340 -19.49 -4.74 54.95
C PHE A 340 -18.76 -3.86 55.96
N THR A 341 -18.10 -2.81 55.47
CA THR A 341 -17.32 -1.89 56.32
C THR A 341 -18.24 -1.13 57.28
N THR A 342 -19.41 -0.68 56.81
CA THR A 342 -20.39 0.02 57.65
C THR A 342 -20.96 -0.86 58.77
N VAL A 343 -21.29 -2.12 58.45
CA VAL A 343 -21.91 -3.06 59.39
C VAL A 343 -20.90 -3.62 60.39
N THR A 344 -19.71 -4.01 59.93
CA THR A 344 -18.71 -4.70 60.76
C THR A 344 -17.68 -3.75 61.39
N GLY A 345 -17.47 -2.57 60.80
CA GLY A 345 -16.46 -1.61 61.21
C GLY A 345 -15.03 -1.93 60.75
N TYR A 346 -14.81 -3.02 60.02
CA TYR A 346 -13.51 -3.35 59.42
C TYR A 346 -13.40 -2.77 58.01
N SER A 347 -12.29 -2.10 57.71
CA SER A 347 -12.05 -1.61 56.35
C SER A 347 -11.69 -2.76 55.41
N LYS A 348 -11.77 -2.52 54.10
CA LYS A 348 -11.35 -3.48 53.08
C LYS A 348 -9.89 -3.91 53.31
N GLU A 349 -9.00 -2.96 53.58
CA GLU A 349 -7.57 -3.19 53.82
C GLU A 349 -7.30 -4.02 55.09
N ASP A 350 -8.20 -3.95 56.08
CA ASP A 350 -8.06 -4.73 57.32
C ASP A 350 -8.29 -6.23 57.08
N VAL A 351 -9.11 -6.60 56.09
CA VAL A 351 -9.68 -7.96 55.95
C VAL A 351 -9.24 -8.71 54.71
N LEU A 352 -8.85 -8.02 53.63
CA LEU A 352 -8.44 -8.68 52.40
C LEU A 352 -7.22 -9.60 52.62
N GLY A 353 -7.28 -10.80 52.04
CA GLY A 353 -6.21 -11.81 52.10
C GLY A 353 -6.10 -12.55 53.43
N LYS A 354 -6.98 -12.28 54.40
CA LYS A 354 -6.99 -12.96 55.70
C LYS A 354 -8.11 -14.00 55.79
N PRO A 355 -7.94 -15.06 56.60
CA PRO A 355 -9.00 -16.03 56.87
C PRO A 355 -10.21 -15.36 57.52
N GLU A 356 -11.41 -15.70 57.05
CA GLU A 356 -12.65 -15.15 57.62
C GLU A 356 -12.82 -15.49 59.11
N ASP A 357 -12.23 -16.59 59.58
CA ASP A 357 -12.29 -17.05 60.96
C ASP A 357 -11.59 -16.11 61.96
N GLU A 358 -10.61 -15.31 61.51
CA GLU A 358 -9.93 -14.32 62.37
C GLU A 358 -10.87 -13.21 62.84
N PHE A 359 -11.87 -12.87 62.02
CA PHE A 359 -12.86 -11.84 62.31
C PHE A 359 -14.10 -12.42 62.99
N ARG A 360 -14.38 -13.70 62.75
CA ARG A 360 -15.50 -14.47 63.30
C ARG A 360 -15.17 -14.97 64.71
N THR A 361 -14.73 -14.06 65.58
CA THR A 361 -14.38 -14.44 66.95
C THR A 361 -15.54 -15.17 67.64
N ALA A 362 -15.23 -16.38 68.09
CA ALA A 362 -16.11 -17.42 68.64
C ALA A 362 -17.24 -16.92 69.55
N MET A 363 -18.43 -16.71 68.97
CA MET A 363 -19.68 -16.50 69.72
C MET A 363 -20.63 -17.71 69.57
N GLN A 364 -20.31 -18.65 68.68
CA GLN A 364 -21.09 -19.85 68.41
C GLN A 364 -20.25 -21.10 68.68
N PRO A 365 -20.86 -22.23 69.10
CA PRO A 365 -20.15 -23.48 69.30
C PRO A 365 -19.49 -23.97 68.00
N PRO A 366 -18.33 -24.68 68.06
CA PRO A 366 -17.68 -25.25 66.87
C PRO A 366 -18.63 -26.03 65.95
N LYS A 367 -19.59 -26.76 66.53
CA LYS A 367 -20.64 -27.50 65.83
C LYS A 367 -21.48 -26.64 64.88
N PHE A 368 -21.75 -25.38 65.24
CA PHE A 368 -22.50 -24.46 64.39
C PHE A 368 -21.79 -24.20 63.04
N TYR A 369 -20.46 -24.07 63.07
CA TYR A 369 -19.67 -23.87 61.86
C TYR A 369 -19.50 -25.16 61.05
N GLU A 370 -19.46 -26.31 61.71
CA GLU A 370 -19.53 -27.62 61.04
C GLU A 370 -20.85 -27.80 60.30
N ASP A 371 -21.97 -27.39 60.91
CA ASP A 371 -23.29 -27.44 60.30
C ASP A 371 -23.39 -26.52 59.06
N ILE A 372 -22.79 -25.31 59.12
CA ILE A 372 -22.68 -24.41 57.96
C ILE A 372 -21.86 -25.08 56.86
N ARG A 373 -20.68 -25.62 57.17
CA ARG A 373 -19.82 -26.29 56.18
C ARG A 373 -20.53 -27.49 55.54
N ALA A 374 -21.25 -28.28 56.34
CA ALA A 374 -22.04 -29.39 55.84
C ALA A 374 -23.19 -28.91 54.93
N ALA A 375 -23.91 -27.86 55.32
CA ALA A 375 -24.98 -27.26 54.53
C ALA A 375 -24.47 -26.70 53.19
N LEU A 376 -23.33 -26.02 53.16
CA LEU A 376 -22.72 -25.51 51.93
C LEU A 376 -22.27 -26.65 51.01
N LYS A 377 -21.71 -27.73 51.56
CA LYS A 377 -21.32 -28.91 50.78
C LYS A 377 -22.53 -29.63 50.17
N GLN A 378 -23.60 -29.83 50.95
CA GLN A 378 -24.78 -30.60 50.54
C GLN A 378 -25.80 -29.80 49.71
N ARG A 379 -26.11 -28.58 50.14
CA ARG A 379 -27.19 -27.75 49.58
C ARG A 379 -26.68 -26.54 48.81
N GLY A 380 -25.40 -26.19 48.94
CA GLY A 380 -24.81 -24.98 48.34
C GLY A 380 -25.24 -23.67 49.01
N TYR A 381 -26.06 -23.74 50.07
CA TYR A 381 -26.68 -22.57 50.68
C TYR A 381 -26.94 -22.80 52.18
N TRP A 382 -26.75 -21.75 52.97
CA TRP A 382 -27.13 -21.69 54.38
C TRP A 382 -27.64 -20.29 54.71
N ALA A 383 -28.69 -20.18 55.52
CA ALA A 383 -29.14 -18.90 56.06
C ALA A 383 -29.61 -19.04 57.50
N GLY A 384 -29.37 -18.00 58.29
CA GLY A 384 -29.75 -17.97 59.69
C GLY A 384 -29.42 -16.65 60.35
N THR A 385 -29.82 -16.53 61.61
CA THR A 385 -29.47 -15.39 62.46
C THR A 385 -28.23 -15.74 63.26
N THR A 386 -27.22 -14.89 63.22
CA THR A 386 -25.97 -15.06 63.97
C THR A 386 -25.64 -13.78 64.73
N TRP A 387 -24.69 -13.88 65.65
CA TRP A 387 -24.09 -12.74 66.32
C TRP A 387 -22.76 -12.42 65.65
N CYS A 388 -22.53 -11.13 65.42
CA CYS A 388 -21.29 -10.59 64.90
C CYS A 388 -20.70 -9.62 65.92
N ARG A 389 -19.38 -9.62 66.04
CA ARG A 389 -18.63 -8.66 66.85
C ARG A 389 -17.98 -7.64 65.94
N ARG A 390 -18.38 -6.37 66.09
CA ARG A 390 -17.78 -5.25 65.38
C ARG A 390 -16.32 -5.03 65.80
N LYS A 391 -15.56 -4.29 65.00
CA LYS A 391 -14.17 -3.89 65.31
C LYS A 391 -14.04 -3.16 66.66
N ASP A 392 -15.07 -2.42 67.06
CA ASP A 392 -15.19 -1.71 68.34
C ASP A 392 -15.62 -2.61 69.53
N GLN A 393 -15.63 -3.93 69.35
CA GLN A 393 -16.04 -4.96 70.32
C GLN A 393 -17.55 -5.02 70.62
N GLN A 394 -18.39 -4.20 69.97
CA GLN A 394 -19.85 -4.29 70.17
C GLN A 394 -20.44 -5.54 69.50
N LEU A 395 -21.38 -6.18 70.19
CA LEU A 395 -22.09 -7.35 69.70
C LEU A 395 -23.41 -6.93 69.04
N GLN A 396 -23.62 -7.38 67.81
CA GLN A 396 -24.83 -7.11 67.05
C GLN A 396 -25.38 -8.39 66.44
N ARG A 397 -26.71 -8.48 66.38
CA ARG A 397 -27.39 -9.58 65.73
C ARG A 397 -27.49 -9.29 64.24
N GLU A 398 -27.06 -10.22 63.42
CA GLU A 398 -27.15 -10.13 61.96
C GLU A 398 -27.91 -11.31 61.39
N ARG A 399 -28.68 -11.06 60.33
CA ARG A 399 -29.19 -12.10 59.46
C ARG A 399 -28.10 -12.36 58.43
N ARG A 400 -27.62 -13.59 58.35
CA ARG A 400 -26.56 -14.00 57.43
C ARG A 400 -27.08 -15.06 56.46
N SER A 401 -26.70 -14.90 55.21
CA SER A 401 -26.87 -15.91 54.16
C SER A 401 -25.51 -16.21 53.54
N ILE A 402 -25.23 -17.47 53.30
CA ILE A 402 -23.96 -17.96 52.75
C ILE A 402 -24.28 -18.86 51.58
N SER A 403 -23.69 -18.58 50.42
CA SER A 403 -23.88 -19.33 49.19
C SER A 403 -22.53 -19.77 48.61
N ALA A 404 -22.45 -21.00 48.12
CA ALA A 404 -21.24 -21.54 47.50
C ALA A 404 -21.35 -21.54 45.97
N ILE A 405 -20.38 -20.92 45.30
CA ILE A 405 -20.24 -20.95 43.83
C ILE A 405 -19.36 -22.14 43.46
N ARG A 406 -19.78 -22.88 42.43
CA ARG A 406 -19.08 -24.07 41.94
C ARG A 406 -18.57 -23.85 40.51
N ASP A 407 -17.45 -24.50 40.19
CA ASP A 407 -16.98 -24.62 38.81
C ASP A 407 -17.78 -25.69 38.03
N GLU A 408 -17.47 -25.83 36.74
CA GLU A 408 -18.06 -26.86 35.85
C GLU A 408 -17.82 -28.30 36.34
N SER A 409 -16.82 -28.52 37.20
CA SER A 409 -16.52 -29.82 37.82
C SER A 409 -17.26 -30.07 39.14
N GLY A 410 -18.11 -29.13 39.58
CA GLY A 410 -18.89 -29.22 40.81
C GLY A 410 -18.12 -28.87 42.10
N ARG A 411 -16.86 -28.43 41.98
CA ARG A 411 -16.02 -28.03 43.13
C ARG A 411 -16.33 -26.59 43.51
N ILE A 412 -16.40 -26.31 44.81
CA ILE A 412 -16.61 -24.95 45.32
C ILE A 412 -15.35 -24.13 45.01
N THR A 413 -15.52 -22.99 44.34
CA THR A 413 -14.43 -22.05 44.03
C THR A 413 -14.49 -20.82 44.93
N HIS A 414 -15.70 -20.29 45.16
CA HIS A 414 -15.94 -19.08 45.93
C HIS A 414 -17.11 -19.27 46.88
N ILE A 415 -17.09 -18.54 47.99
CA ILE A 415 -18.16 -18.50 48.98
C ILE A 415 -18.58 -17.03 49.12
N ILE A 416 -19.87 -16.76 48.94
CA ILE A 416 -20.45 -15.42 49.08
C ILE A 416 -21.25 -15.36 50.37
N HIS A 417 -20.95 -14.36 51.19
CA HIS A 417 -21.65 -14.04 52.42
C HIS A 417 -22.42 -12.75 52.24
N PHE A 418 -23.71 -12.79 52.54
CA PHE A 418 -24.57 -11.63 52.71
C PHE A 418 -24.92 -11.49 54.18
N PHE A 419 -24.86 -10.28 54.71
CA PHE A 419 -25.28 -10.02 56.07
C PHE A 419 -25.93 -8.65 56.19
N ALA A 420 -27.02 -8.62 56.94
CA ALA A 420 -27.80 -7.43 57.26
C ALA A 420 -28.03 -7.38 58.77
N ILE A 421 -28.05 -6.18 59.34
CA ILE A 421 -28.36 -6.00 60.76
C ILE A 421 -29.80 -6.47 60.99
N ALA A 422 -29.98 -7.43 61.90
CA ALA A 422 -31.29 -7.96 62.23
C ALA A 422 -31.96 -7.02 63.23
N ASN A 423 -32.65 -5.99 62.73
CA ASN A 423 -33.48 -5.13 63.58
C ASN A 423 -34.51 -6.00 64.31
N ASP A 424 -34.47 -6.00 65.64
CA ASP A 424 -35.56 -6.54 66.45
C ASP A 424 -36.79 -5.68 66.20
N ALA A 425 -37.66 -6.13 65.29
CA ALA A 425 -39.07 -5.77 65.37
C ALA A 425 -39.66 -6.54 66.56
N THR A 426 -39.39 -6.04 67.77
CA THR A 426 -40.14 -6.40 68.98
C THR A 426 -40.95 -5.20 69.41
N SER A 427 -42.15 -5.10 68.84
CA SER A 427 -43.43 -5.03 69.57
C SER A 427 -44.58 -4.99 68.57
#